data_AF-W6FFM4-F1
#
_entry.id   AF-W6FFM4-F1
#
_cell.length_a   1.000
_cell.length_b   1.000
_cell.length_c   1.000
_cell.angle_alpha   90.00
_cell.angle_beta   90.00
_cell.angle_gamma   90.00
#
_symmetry.space_group_name_H-M   'P 1'
#
loop_
_entity.id
_entity.type
_entity.pdbx_description
1 polymer ?
#
loop_
_entity_poly.entity_id
_entity_poly.type
_entity_poly.pdbx_seq_one_letter_code
_entity_poly.pdbx_strand_id
1 'polypeptide(L)'
;VMTHLILKDMVKVKGQVSEMAVLLIDPAPQIAALAKNFFNELSHKGNAIYNLLPDIISRLSDPEGGVEEEPFHTIMKQLLSYITKDKQTESLVEKLCQRFRTARTERQYRDLAYCVSQLPLTERGLRRMLDNFDCFGDKLSDESIFSAFLSIVGKLRRGAKPEGKAVIDEFEQKLRVCHTRGLDAVEDLEVGQGGSQRAPSAKKPSTVSKRHQRLASAASSDGDFVTPEPHRTARRHPNTQQRVSKKKPRIVFSSDESSEEELSAEMTEDETPKKTTPIRRAPPRRHRP
;
A
#
# COMPACT_ATOMS: atom_id res chain seq x y z
N VAL A 1 1.74 22.95 23.50
CA VAL A 1 2.73 22.00 24.09
C VAL A 1 2.97 20.80 23.18
N MET A 2 1.94 20.07 22.75
CA MET A 2 2.08 18.89 21.88
C MET A 2 2.74 19.20 20.51
N THR A 3 2.33 20.27 19.83
CA THR A 3 2.97 20.77 18.61
C THR A 3 4.47 21.02 18.79
N HIS A 4 4.86 21.72 19.86
CA HIS A 4 6.26 22.01 20.18
C HIS A 4 7.11 20.75 20.47
N LEU A 5 6.51 19.72 21.07
CA LEU A 5 7.20 18.46 21.39
C LEU A 5 7.40 17.60 20.13
N ILE A 6 6.41 17.54 19.25
CA ILE A 6 6.50 16.85 17.95
C ILE A 6 7.52 17.54 17.06
N LEU A 7 7.52 18.88 17.04
CA LEU A 7 8.47 19.66 16.26
C LEU A 7 9.91 19.51 16.78
N LYS A 8 10.15 19.18 18.04
CA LYS A 8 11.50 18.98 18.58
C LYS A 8 11.99 17.53 18.54
N ASP A 9 11.32 16.65 17.78
CA ASP A 9 11.60 15.20 17.73
C ASP A 9 11.60 14.51 19.11
N MET A 10 10.95 15.12 20.12
CA MET A 10 10.90 14.59 21.48
C MET A 10 9.83 13.51 21.68
N VAL A 11 8.98 13.29 20.67
CA VAL A 11 7.97 12.23 20.65
C VAL A 11 8.14 11.43 19.36
N LYS A 12 8.13 10.11 19.43
CA LYS A 12 8.07 9.25 18.24
C LYS A 12 6.59 9.13 17.83
N VAL A 13 6.18 9.97 16.88
CA VAL A 13 4.79 10.39 16.71
C VAL A 13 3.99 9.55 15.70
N LYS A 14 4.19 8.23 15.67
CA LYS A 14 3.36 7.36 14.84
C LYS A 14 2.02 7.17 15.56
N GLY A 15 0.99 7.91 15.18
CA GLY A 15 -0.30 7.97 15.90
C GLY A 15 -0.83 9.40 15.95
N GLN A 16 -0.22 10.20 16.81
CA GLN A 16 -0.77 11.51 17.19
C GLN A 16 -0.79 12.52 16.03
N VAL A 17 0.08 12.37 15.02
CA VAL A 17 0.03 13.27 13.87
C VAL A 17 -1.24 13.10 13.04
N SER A 18 -1.85 11.89 12.99
CA SER A 18 -3.14 11.77 12.30
C SER A 18 -4.26 12.44 13.08
N GLU A 19 -4.22 12.41 14.42
CA GLU A 19 -5.17 13.16 15.25
C GLU A 19 -5.03 14.67 15.01
N MET A 20 -3.79 15.16 14.92
CA MET A 20 -3.51 16.55 14.53
C MET A 20 -4.02 16.88 13.11
N ALA A 21 -4.03 15.90 12.19
CA ALA A 21 -4.57 16.08 10.85
C ALA A 21 -6.10 16.27 10.86
N VAL A 22 -6.82 15.59 11.76
CA VAL A 22 -8.27 15.78 11.94
C VAL A 22 -8.58 17.22 12.37
N LEU A 23 -7.70 17.85 13.15
CA LEU A 23 -7.87 19.25 13.56
C LEU A 23 -7.82 20.26 12.40
N LEU A 24 -7.43 19.86 11.18
CA LEU A 24 -7.45 20.75 10.01
C LEU A 24 -8.87 21.16 9.59
N ILE A 25 -9.87 20.36 9.95
CA ILE A 25 -11.29 20.60 9.67
C ILE A 25 -12.08 20.96 10.93
N ASP A 26 -11.40 21.37 12.00
CA ASP A 26 -12.04 21.71 13.27
C ASP A 26 -13.05 22.87 13.09
N PRO A 27 -14.25 22.78 13.68
CA PRO A 27 -15.26 23.84 13.59
C PRO A 27 -14.78 25.17 14.21
N ALA A 28 -13.87 25.13 15.18
CA ALA A 28 -13.25 26.32 15.72
C ALA A 28 -12.10 26.78 14.80
N PRO A 29 -12.22 27.95 14.14
CA PRO A 29 -11.24 28.39 13.15
C PRO A 29 -9.84 28.61 13.72
N GLN A 30 -9.75 28.90 15.02
CA GLN A 30 -8.47 29.05 15.73
C GLN A 30 -7.72 27.72 15.83
N ILE A 31 -8.42 26.61 16.09
CA ILE A 31 -7.82 25.27 16.18
C ILE A 31 -7.36 24.83 14.80
N ALA A 32 -8.20 25.00 13.78
CA ALA A 32 -7.82 24.72 12.40
C ALA A 32 -6.59 25.53 11.96
N ALA A 33 -6.52 26.82 12.30
CA ALA A 33 -5.34 27.65 11.99
C ALA A 33 -4.06 27.15 12.68
N LEU A 34 -4.14 26.72 13.94
CA LEU A 34 -3.01 26.13 14.66
C LEU A 34 -2.54 24.82 14.03
N ALA A 35 -3.47 23.96 13.62
CA ALA A 35 -3.15 22.72 12.91
C ALA A 35 -2.47 23.01 11.56
N LYS A 36 -2.96 23.99 10.80
CA LYS A 36 -2.34 24.43 9.54
C LYS A 36 -0.92 24.95 9.75
N ASN A 37 -0.70 25.76 10.77
CA ASN A 37 0.64 26.26 11.12
C ASN A 37 1.58 25.12 11.49
N PHE A 38 1.10 24.14 12.27
CA PHE A 38 1.88 22.96 12.62
C PHE A 38 2.35 22.17 11.39
N PHE A 39 1.45 21.86 10.44
CA PHE A 39 1.84 21.15 9.22
C PHE A 39 2.70 22.02 8.30
N ASN A 40 2.50 23.34 8.27
CA ASN A 40 3.38 24.24 7.54
C ASN A 40 4.81 24.18 8.09
N GLU A 41 4.99 24.26 9.40
CA GLU A 41 6.31 24.12 10.05
C GLU A 41 6.93 22.73 9.84
N LEU A 42 6.10 21.68 9.85
CA LEU A 42 6.54 20.31 9.61
C LEU A 42 6.98 20.10 8.15
N SER A 43 6.38 20.81 7.20
CA SER A 43 6.76 20.74 5.78
C SER A 43 8.19 21.23 5.53
N HIS A 44 8.68 22.16 6.35
CA HIS A 44 10.06 22.64 6.30
C HIS A 44 11.07 21.67 6.92
N LYS A 45 10.61 20.61 7.62
CA LYS A 45 11.47 19.62 8.27
C LYS A 45 11.73 18.43 7.37
N GLY A 46 12.63 18.63 6.40
CA GLY A 46 13.12 17.58 5.54
C GLY A 46 12.01 16.84 4.80
N ASN A 47 11.86 15.53 5.06
CA ASN A 47 10.85 14.67 4.43
C ASN A 47 9.76 14.21 5.43
N ALA A 48 9.56 14.95 6.54
CA ALA A 48 8.69 14.51 7.64
C ALA A 48 7.25 14.22 7.19
N ILE A 49 6.60 15.14 6.47
CA ILE A 49 5.22 14.95 5.99
C ILE A 49 5.12 13.71 5.10
N TYR A 50 6.02 13.58 4.11
CA TYR A 50 6.06 12.45 3.19
C TYR A 50 6.14 11.10 3.95
N ASN A 51 6.97 11.02 5.00
CA ASN A 51 7.12 9.81 5.79
C ASN A 51 5.89 9.48 6.66
N LEU A 52 5.09 10.50 7.01
CA LEU A 52 3.89 10.36 7.83
C LEU A 52 2.64 10.07 7.01
N LEU A 53 2.61 10.45 5.73
CA LEU A 53 1.43 10.29 4.85
C LEU A 53 0.87 8.87 4.81
N PRO A 54 1.67 7.79 4.60
CA PRO A 54 1.12 6.44 4.59
C PRO A 54 0.39 6.11 5.90
N ASP A 55 0.96 6.50 7.02
CA ASP A 55 0.42 6.23 8.34
C ASP A 55 -0.85 7.05 8.64
N ILE A 56 -0.88 8.32 8.22
CA ILE A 56 -2.07 9.18 8.30
C ILE A 56 -3.21 8.61 7.45
N ILE A 57 -2.93 8.26 6.19
CA ILE A 57 -3.92 7.67 5.28
C ILE A 57 -4.51 6.40 5.92
N SER A 58 -3.70 5.54 6.54
CA SER A 58 -4.19 4.30 7.21
C SER A 58 -5.16 4.56 8.34
N ARG A 59 -4.88 5.54 9.19
CA ARG A 59 -5.74 5.81 10.33
C ARG A 59 -7.00 6.56 9.94
N LEU A 60 -6.89 7.51 9.00
CA LEU A 60 -8.04 8.30 8.58
C LEU A 60 -9.01 7.51 7.68
N SER A 61 -8.56 6.47 6.97
CA SER A 61 -9.41 5.58 6.16
C SER A 61 -9.83 4.28 6.88
N ASP A 62 -9.59 4.18 8.18
CA ASP A 62 -10.03 3.03 8.98
C ASP A 62 -11.57 3.08 9.16
N PRO A 63 -12.34 2.06 8.74
CA PRO A 63 -13.79 2.06 8.92
C PRO A 63 -14.25 2.12 10.38
N GLU A 64 -13.44 1.68 11.34
CA GLU A 64 -13.85 1.57 12.75
C GLU A 64 -13.46 2.80 13.60
N GLY A 65 -12.68 3.73 13.04
CA GLY A 65 -12.17 4.87 13.82
C GLY A 65 -11.55 6.01 13.00
N GLY A 66 -11.69 5.97 11.68
CA GLY A 66 -11.29 7.03 10.77
C GLY A 66 -12.32 8.15 10.67
N VAL A 67 -12.18 8.97 9.63
CA VAL A 67 -13.09 10.08 9.35
C VAL A 67 -13.99 9.76 8.15
N GLU A 68 -15.10 10.47 8.02
CA GLU A 68 -15.97 10.38 6.85
C GLU A 68 -15.26 10.79 5.55
N GLU A 69 -15.84 10.43 4.40
CA GLU A 69 -15.19 10.56 3.08
C GLU A 69 -14.86 12.02 2.71
N GLU A 70 -15.82 12.94 2.92
CA GLU A 70 -15.61 14.36 2.64
C GLU A 70 -14.56 15.02 3.56
N PRO A 71 -14.60 14.83 4.90
CA PRO A 71 -13.52 15.16 5.81
C PRO A 71 -12.15 14.62 5.37
N PHE A 72 -12.08 13.33 5.02
CA PHE A 72 -10.86 12.68 4.57
C PHE A 72 -10.28 13.40 3.36
N HIS A 73 -11.10 13.64 2.33
CA HIS A 73 -10.70 14.34 1.11
C HIS A 73 -10.15 15.74 1.41
N THR A 74 -10.80 16.49 2.30
CA THR A 74 -10.37 17.84 2.67
C THR A 74 -9.01 17.84 3.36
N ILE A 75 -8.82 16.95 4.35
CA ILE A 75 -7.56 16.79 5.08
C ILE A 75 -6.45 16.37 4.13
N MET A 76 -6.68 15.32 3.34
CA MET A 76 -5.66 14.76 2.46
C MET A 76 -5.26 15.71 1.35
N LYS A 77 -6.21 16.45 0.76
CA LYS A 77 -5.89 17.50 -0.22
C LYS A 77 -4.93 18.53 0.34
N GLN A 78 -5.12 18.94 1.59
CA GLN A 78 -4.20 19.88 2.24
C GLN A 78 -2.83 19.24 2.52
N LEU A 79 -2.79 18.03 3.07
CA LEU A 79 -1.52 17.38 3.39
C LEU A 79 -0.68 17.05 2.15
N LEU A 80 -1.32 16.59 1.08
CA LEU A 80 -0.64 16.27 -0.18
C LEU A 80 -0.11 17.51 -0.89
N SER A 81 -0.67 18.70 -0.63
CA SER A 81 -0.17 19.97 -1.19
C SER A 81 1.23 20.34 -0.72
N TYR A 82 1.69 19.79 0.41
CA TYR A 82 3.07 19.98 0.89
C TYR A 82 4.09 19.11 0.17
N ILE A 83 3.66 18.16 -0.67
CA ILE A 83 4.55 17.31 -1.47
C ILE A 83 4.86 18.01 -2.79
N THR A 84 6.02 18.64 -2.85
CA THR A 84 6.45 19.44 -4.01
C THR A 84 7.58 18.80 -4.81
N LYS A 85 8.27 17.78 -4.26
CA LYS A 85 9.41 17.14 -4.90
C LYS A 85 8.95 15.96 -5.77
N ASP A 86 9.29 15.98 -7.06
CA ASP A 86 8.91 14.92 -8.01
C ASP A 86 9.30 13.51 -7.54
N LYS A 87 10.51 13.33 -7.01
CA LYS A 87 10.97 12.02 -6.49
C LYS A 87 10.10 11.52 -5.33
N GLN A 88 9.61 12.43 -4.47
CA GLN A 88 8.70 12.05 -3.39
C GLN A 88 7.34 11.67 -3.96
N THR A 89 6.83 12.43 -4.92
CA THR A 89 5.57 12.15 -5.61
C THR A 89 5.59 10.76 -6.26
N GLU A 90 6.63 10.44 -7.05
CA GLU A 90 6.79 9.13 -7.70
C GLU A 90 6.82 7.99 -6.68
N SER A 91 7.62 8.13 -5.62
CA SER A 91 7.73 7.09 -4.59
C SER A 91 6.45 6.95 -3.76
N LEU A 92 5.72 8.04 -3.54
CA LEU A 92 4.43 8.00 -2.85
C LEU A 92 3.38 7.30 -3.72
N VAL A 93 3.33 7.57 -5.02
CA VAL A 93 2.43 6.88 -5.96
C VAL A 93 2.65 5.37 -5.91
N GLU A 94 3.90 4.92 -6.00
CA GLU A 94 4.25 3.50 -5.90
C GLU A 94 3.78 2.88 -4.58
N LYS A 95 4.06 3.53 -3.45
CA LYS A 95 3.63 3.07 -2.12
C LYS A 95 2.10 3.01 -1.98
N LEU A 96 1.38 3.98 -2.55
CA LEU A 96 -0.08 3.98 -2.54
C LEU A 96 -0.65 2.87 -3.42
N CYS A 97 -0.08 2.64 -4.60
CA CYS A 97 -0.46 1.54 -5.49
C CYS A 97 -0.30 0.18 -4.78
N GLN A 98 0.90 -0.08 -4.22
CA GLN A 98 1.17 -1.33 -3.49
C GLN A 98 0.22 -1.54 -2.31
N ARG A 99 -0.26 -0.46 -1.71
CA ARG A 99 -1.15 -0.51 -0.55
C ARG A 99 -2.57 -0.98 -0.88
N PHE A 100 -3.03 -0.85 -2.12
CA PHE A 100 -4.31 -1.44 -2.55
C PHE A 100 -4.38 -2.95 -2.27
N ARG A 101 -3.24 -3.66 -2.31
CA ARG A 101 -3.16 -5.10 -1.99
C ARG A 101 -3.53 -5.45 -0.54
N THR A 102 -3.34 -4.52 0.39
CA THR A 102 -3.58 -4.74 1.83
C THR A 102 -4.82 -4.04 2.35
N ALA A 103 -5.39 -3.12 1.59
CA ALA A 103 -6.69 -2.51 1.87
C ALA A 103 -7.81 -3.56 1.73
N ARG A 104 -8.80 -3.51 2.63
CA ARG A 104 -9.82 -4.56 2.78
C ARG A 104 -11.23 -4.10 2.45
N THR A 105 -11.48 -2.79 2.49
CA THR A 105 -12.80 -2.21 2.26
C THR A 105 -12.84 -1.36 1.00
N GLU A 106 -14.01 -1.28 0.37
CA GLU A 106 -14.25 -0.41 -0.79
C GLU A 106 -13.88 1.04 -0.48
N ARG A 107 -14.29 1.52 0.70
CA ARG A 107 -13.96 2.87 1.16
C ARG A 107 -12.45 3.14 1.14
N GLN A 108 -11.63 2.20 1.59
CA GLN A 108 -10.17 2.36 1.56
C GLN A 108 -9.62 2.43 0.14
N TYR A 109 -10.18 1.65 -0.81
CA TYR A 109 -9.79 1.73 -2.21
C TYR A 109 -10.13 3.10 -2.81
N ARG A 110 -11.31 3.65 -2.50
CA ARG A 110 -11.73 5.00 -2.93
C ARG A 110 -10.82 6.08 -2.36
N ASP A 111 -10.56 6.03 -1.06
CA ASP A 111 -9.67 6.97 -0.36
C ASP A 111 -8.24 6.93 -0.92
N LEU A 112 -7.71 5.74 -1.23
CA LEU A 112 -6.41 5.57 -1.86
C LEU A 112 -6.41 6.14 -3.29
N ALA A 113 -7.43 5.84 -4.09
CA ALA A 113 -7.56 6.34 -5.46
C ALA A 113 -7.66 7.87 -5.49
N TYR A 114 -8.41 8.44 -4.55
CA TYR A 114 -8.47 9.88 -4.32
C TYR A 114 -7.09 10.45 -4.03
N CYS A 115 -6.35 9.89 -3.06
CA CYS A 115 -5.01 10.36 -2.69
C CYS A 115 -4.06 10.37 -3.89
N VAL A 116 -4.07 9.29 -4.70
CA VAL A 116 -3.27 9.24 -5.92
C VAL A 116 -3.69 10.34 -6.90
N SER A 117 -4.99 10.56 -7.08
CA SER A 117 -5.51 11.59 -8.00
C SER A 117 -5.18 13.04 -7.62
N GLN A 118 -4.89 13.30 -6.34
CA GLN A 118 -4.52 14.64 -5.84
C GLN A 118 -3.04 14.95 -6.01
N LEU A 119 -2.19 13.94 -6.25
CA LEU A 119 -0.77 14.17 -6.45
C LEU A 119 -0.50 14.86 -7.79
N PRO A 120 0.52 15.72 -7.89
CA PRO A 120 0.96 16.30 -9.15
C PRO A 120 1.73 15.25 -9.97
N LEU A 121 1.02 14.26 -10.52
CA LEU A 121 1.65 13.20 -11.29
C LEU A 121 2.35 13.75 -12.54
N THR A 122 3.54 13.22 -12.78
CA THR A 122 4.29 13.38 -14.03
C THR A 122 4.21 12.09 -14.84
N GLU A 123 4.75 12.09 -16.05
CA GLU A 123 4.84 10.89 -16.89
C GLU A 123 5.60 9.73 -16.20
N ARG A 124 6.57 10.07 -15.33
CA ARG A 124 7.30 9.08 -14.52
C ARG A 124 6.39 8.46 -13.45
N GLY A 125 5.56 9.27 -12.81
CA GLY A 125 4.55 8.79 -11.86
C GLY A 125 3.52 7.88 -12.54
N LEU A 126 3.11 8.21 -13.77
CA LEU A 126 2.21 7.35 -14.56
C LEU A 126 2.84 5.98 -14.86
N ARG A 127 4.12 5.95 -15.22
CA ARG A 127 4.86 4.69 -15.40
C ARG A 127 4.87 3.86 -14.11
N ARG A 128 5.04 4.49 -12.93
CA ARG A 128 4.92 3.78 -11.65
C ARG A 128 3.55 3.17 -11.41
N MET A 129 2.48 3.82 -11.86
CA MET A 129 1.13 3.24 -11.79
C MET A 129 0.98 2.04 -12.74
N LEU A 130 1.52 2.13 -13.96
CA LEU A 130 1.53 1.03 -14.93
C LEU A 130 2.33 -0.18 -14.41
N ASP A 131 3.52 0.05 -13.86
CA ASP A 131 4.37 -1.01 -13.28
C ASP A 131 3.69 -1.74 -12.10
N ASN A 132 2.75 -1.07 -11.42
CA ASN A 132 2.03 -1.60 -10.26
C ASN A 132 0.54 -1.85 -10.56
N PHE A 133 0.16 -2.00 -11.83
CA PHE A 133 -1.24 -2.14 -12.24
C PHE A 133 -1.95 -3.31 -11.56
N ASP A 134 -1.24 -4.43 -11.37
CA ASP A 134 -1.73 -5.63 -10.66
C ASP A 134 -2.17 -5.36 -9.22
N CYS A 135 -1.76 -4.24 -8.62
CA CYS A 135 -2.14 -3.91 -7.25
C CYS A 135 -3.57 -3.38 -7.14
N PHE A 136 -4.10 -2.77 -8.20
CA PHE A 136 -5.40 -2.07 -8.17
C PHE A 136 -6.31 -2.37 -9.36
N GLY A 137 -5.83 -3.08 -10.39
CA GLY A 137 -6.59 -3.36 -11.61
C GLY A 137 -7.92 -4.07 -11.34
N ASP A 138 -7.97 -4.91 -10.30
CA ASP A 138 -9.16 -5.64 -9.85
C ASP A 138 -10.21 -4.76 -9.15
N LYS A 139 -9.80 -3.56 -8.72
CA LYS A 139 -10.67 -2.57 -8.08
C LYS A 139 -11.28 -1.57 -9.06
N LEU A 140 -10.87 -1.61 -10.33
CA LEU A 140 -11.35 -0.67 -11.36
C LEU A 140 -12.82 -0.86 -11.75
N SER A 141 -13.48 -1.92 -11.28
CA SER A 141 -14.92 -2.11 -11.40
C SER A 141 -15.73 -1.04 -10.64
N ASP A 142 -15.13 -0.40 -9.62
CA ASP A 142 -15.77 0.72 -8.91
C ASP A 142 -15.63 2.02 -9.72
N GLU A 143 -16.77 2.63 -10.03
CA GLU A 143 -16.88 3.87 -10.82
C GLU A 143 -16.12 5.04 -10.20
N SER A 144 -16.06 5.13 -8.87
CA SER A 144 -15.35 6.20 -8.17
C SER A 144 -13.83 6.10 -8.35
N ILE A 145 -13.29 4.88 -8.35
CA ILE A 145 -11.85 4.62 -8.58
C ILE A 145 -11.51 4.87 -10.04
N PHE A 146 -12.35 4.36 -10.95
CA PHE A 146 -12.18 4.55 -12.38
C PHE A 146 -12.20 6.04 -12.76
N SER A 147 -13.19 6.79 -12.28
CA SER A 147 -13.27 8.24 -12.52
C SER A 147 -12.10 9.03 -11.92
N ALA A 148 -11.59 8.63 -10.75
CA ALA A 148 -10.39 9.23 -10.15
C ALA A 148 -9.16 9.05 -11.04
N PHE A 149 -8.96 7.87 -11.63
CA PHE A 149 -7.82 7.62 -12.53
C PHE A 149 -8.01 8.24 -13.91
N LEU A 150 -9.24 8.30 -14.45
CA LEU A 150 -9.51 9.10 -15.65
C LEU A 150 -9.23 10.59 -15.44
N SER A 151 -9.48 11.12 -14.24
CA SER A 151 -9.12 12.50 -13.90
C SER A 151 -7.60 12.72 -13.97
N ILE A 152 -6.78 11.74 -13.55
CA ILE A 152 -5.32 11.77 -13.70
C ILE A 152 -4.92 11.83 -15.18
N VAL A 153 -5.49 10.95 -16.01
CA VAL A 153 -5.27 10.91 -17.46
C VAL A 153 -5.60 12.27 -18.09
N GLY A 154 -6.76 12.85 -17.74
CA GLY A 154 -7.18 14.16 -18.23
C GLY A 154 -6.23 15.29 -17.83
N LYS A 155 -5.68 15.27 -16.61
CA LYS A 155 -4.68 16.25 -16.15
C LYS A 155 -3.35 16.10 -16.89
N LEU A 156 -2.84 14.87 -17.03
CA LEU A 156 -1.57 14.58 -17.72
C LEU A 156 -1.63 14.96 -19.21
N ARG A 157 -2.76 14.67 -19.88
CA ARG A 157 -2.94 14.95 -21.30
C ARG A 157 -2.82 16.44 -21.65
N ARG A 158 -3.19 17.35 -20.73
CA ARG A 158 -3.09 18.81 -20.95
C ARG A 158 -1.64 19.32 -21.00
N GLY A 159 -0.70 18.62 -20.37
CA GLY A 159 0.72 19.00 -20.30
C GLY A 159 1.67 18.10 -21.06
N ALA A 160 1.18 17.06 -21.73
CA ALA A 160 2.01 16.01 -22.30
C ALA A 160 2.61 16.36 -23.68
N LYS A 161 3.91 16.05 -23.82
CA LYS A 161 4.63 15.99 -25.10
C LYS A 161 4.09 14.82 -25.95
N PRO A 162 4.30 14.83 -27.28
CA PRO A 162 3.77 13.79 -28.17
C PRO A 162 4.16 12.35 -27.76
N GLU A 163 5.38 12.13 -27.27
CA GLU A 163 5.83 10.81 -26.77
C GLU A 163 5.06 10.38 -25.51
N GLY A 164 4.82 11.31 -24.57
CA GLY A 164 4.07 11.03 -23.35
C GLY A 164 2.58 10.75 -23.59
N LYS A 165 2.01 11.26 -24.70
CA LYS A 165 0.62 10.98 -25.07
C LYS A 165 0.39 9.49 -25.36
N ALA A 166 1.35 8.81 -25.99
CA ALA A 166 1.23 7.38 -26.26
C ALA A 166 1.10 6.56 -24.96
N VAL A 167 1.91 6.87 -23.94
CA VAL A 167 1.85 6.20 -22.63
C VAL A 167 0.53 6.50 -21.90
N ILE A 168 0.04 7.74 -22.01
CA ILE A 168 -1.25 8.14 -21.43
C ILE A 168 -2.40 7.39 -22.11
N ASP A 169 -2.36 7.26 -23.44
CA ASP A 169 -3.38 6.56 -24.21
C ASP A 169 -3.37 5.04 -23.91
N GLU A 170 -2.19 4.43 -23.77
CA GLU A 170 -2.05 3.04 -23.33
C GLU A 170 -2.66 2.81 -21.95
N PHE A 171 -2.32 3.67 -20.98
CA PHE A 171 -2.87 3.59 -19.63
C PHE A 171 -4.39 3.76 -19.61
N GLU A 172 -4.92 4.73 -20.36
CA GLU A 172 -6.36 4.93 -20.47
C GLU A 172 -7.08 3.73 -21.09
N GLN A 173 -6.48 3.12 -22.12
CA GLN A 173 -7.04 1.92 -22.73
C GLN A 173 -7.05 0.75 -21.75
N LYS A 174 -5.97 0.52 -21.00
CA LYS A 174 -5.91 -0.51 -19.94
C LYS A 174 -6.99 -0.27 -18.88
N LEU A 175 -7.16 0.97 -18.41
CA LEU A 175 -8.21 1.32 -17.44
C LEU A 175 -9.61 0.97 -17.97
N ARG A 176 -9.92 1.36 -19.21
CA ARG A 176 -11.24 1.11 -19.83
C ARG A 176 -11.49 -0.39 -20.00
N VAL A 177 -10.49 -1.14 -20.45
CA VAL A 177 -10.63 -2.59 -20.63
C VAL A 177 -10.97 -3.26 -19.29
N CYS A 178 -10.28 -2.93 -18.21
CA CYS A 178 -10.59 -3.47 -16.89
C CYS A 178 -11.99 -3.06 -16.40
N HIS A 179 -12.40 -1.81 -16.59
CA HIS A 179 -13.72 -1.32 -16.18
C HIS A 179 -14.87 -1.99 -16.97
N THR A 180 -14.69 -2.20 -18.28
CA THR A 180 -15.78 -2.72 -19.14
C THR A 180 -15.84 -4.26 -19.20
N ARG A 181 -14.72 -4.97 -19.03
CA ARG A 181 -14.63 -6.43 -19.23
C ARG A 181 -14.30 -7.24 -17.97
N GLY A 182 -13.92 -6.61 -16.87
CA GLY A 182 -13.35 -7.33 -15.72
C GLY A 182 -11.94 -7.88 -16.01
N LEU A 183 -11.29 -8.39 -14.96
CA LEU A 183 -9.86 -8.77 -14.94
C LEU A 183 -9.42 -9.80 -15.99
N ASP A 184 -10.33 -10.60 -16.54
CA ASP A 184 -9.96 -11.70 -17.44
C ASP A 184 -9.46 -11.23 -18.83
N ALA A 185 -9.60 -9.95 -19.17
CA ALA A 185 -9.26 -9.42 -20.50
C ALA A 185 -7.91 -8.70 -20.60
N VAL A 186 -7.19 -8.48 -19.48
CA VAL A 186 -5.87 -7.80 -19.51
C VAL A 186 -4.74 -8.74 -19.92
N GLU A 187 -4.83 -10.04 -19.59
CA GLU A 187 -3.83 -11.03 -20.03
C GLU A 187 -3.79 -11.17 -21.57
N ASP A 188 -4.94 -11.05 -22.24
CA ASP A 188 -5.04 -11.12 -23.72
C ASP A 188 -4.33 -9.95 -24.43
N LEU A 189 -4.20 -8.79 -23.78
CA LEU A 189 -3.53 -7.61 -24.36
C LEU A 189 -2.00 -7.69 -24.23
N GLU A 190 -1.49 -8.29 -23.16
CA GLU A 190 -0.05 -8.48 -22.96
C GLU A 190 0.51 -9.60 -23.87
N VAL A 191 -0.27 -10.66 -24.08
CA VAL A 191 0.09 -11.73 -25.03
C VAL A 191 0.09 -11.22 -26.49
N GLY A 192 -0.71 -10.20 -26.80
CA GLY A 192 -0.79 -9.59 -28.14
C GLY A 192 0.40 -8.70 -28.53
N GLN A 193 1.12 -8.11 -27.58
CA GLN A 193 2.26 -7.22 -27.87
C GLN A 193 3.63 -7.93 -27.85
N GLY A 194 3.75 -9.09 -27.21
CA GLY A 194 4.99 -9.89 -27.17
C GLY A 194 5.21 -10.84 -28.37
N GLY A 195 4.25 -10.92 -29.30
CA GLY A 195 4.19 -11.99 -30.31
C GLY A 195 4.46 -11.54 -31.74
N SER A 196 5.50 -10.74 -32.02
CA SER A 196 5.87 -10.41 -33.41
C SER A 196 7.25 -10.93 -33.79
N GLN A 197 7.43 -12.26 -33.75
CA GLN A 197 8.31 -13.00 -34.67
C GLN A 197 7.91 -14.50 -34.68
N ARG A 198 6.89 -14.88 -35.45
CA ARG A 198 6.93 -16.17 -36.18
C ARG A 198 5.94 -16.20 -37.34
N ALA A 199 6.49 -16.35 -38.54
CA ALA A 199 5.75 -16.57 -39.77
C ALA A 199 4.97 -17.90 -39.75
N PRO A 200 3.86 -18.01 -40.51
CA PRO A 200 3.01 -19.19 -40.51
C PRO A 200 3.54 -20.25 -41.47
N SER A 201 3.59 -21.51 -41.04
CA SER A 201 3.76 -22.64 -41.96
C SER A 201 2.55 -23.56 -41.87
N ALA A 202 1.80 -23.57 -42.97
CA ALA A 202 0.68 -24.44 -43.23
C ALA A 202 1.11 -25.91 -43.27
N LYS A 203 0.25 -26.82 -42.76
CA LYS A 203 0.00 -28.13 -43.38
C LYS A 203 -1.36 -28.71 -42.92
N LYS A 204 -1.98 -29.37 -43.89
CA LYS A 204 -3.39 -29.73 -44.07
C LYS A 204 -3.91 -30.91 -43.21
N PRO A 205 -5.24 -31.16 -43.20
CA PRO A 205 -5.92 -32.11 -42.32
C PRO A 205 -6.25 -33.46 -42.98
N SER A 206 -6.44 -34.49 -42.16
CA SER A 206 -7.14 -35.76 -42.45
C SER A 206 -7.20 -36.56 -41.13
N THR A 207 -8.21 -37.31 -40.70
CA THR A 207 -9.53 -37.72 -41.21
C THR A 207 -10.19 -38.51 -40.06
N VAL A 208 -11.49 -38.27 -39.83
CA VAL A 208 -12.54 -39.27 -39.53
C VAL A 208 -12.34 -40.25 -38.36
N SER A 209 -13.20 -40.14 -37.33
CA SER A 209 -14.24 -41.17 -37.08
C SER A 209 -15.19 -40.88 -35.90
N LYS A 210 -16.49 -40.89 -36.25
CA LYS A 210 -17.66 -41.48 -35.55
C LYS A 210 -18.05 -40.92 -34.16
N ARG A 211 -19.18 -40.23 -33.97
CA ARG A 211 -20.63 -40.51 -34.24
C ARG A 211 -21.35 -41.01 -32.98
N HIS A 212 -22.37 -40.22 -32.57
CA HIS A 212 -23.55 -40.55 -31.74
C HIS A 212 -23.31 -40.79 -30.23
N GLN A 213 -24.20 -40.44 -29.28
CA GLN A 213 -25.60 -39.99 -29.34
C GLN A 213 -26.00 -39.32 -28.02
N ARG A 214 -27.06 -38.53 -28.06
CA ARG A 214 -27.74 -37.83 -26.94
C ARG A 214 -28.97 -38.63 -26.47
N LEU A 215 -29.51 -38.21 -25.31
CA LEU A 215 -30.84 -38.43 -24.68
C LEU A 215 -30.94 -39.58 -23.65
N ALA A 216 -31.19 -39.28 -22.35
CA ALA A 216 -32.48 -39.10 -21.64
C ALA A 216 -33.09 -40.47 -21.23
N SER A 217 -33.74 -40.77 -20.09
CA SER A 217 -34.56 -40.05 -19.09
C SER A 217 -34.73 -40.95 -17.82
N ALA A 218 -35.46 -40.45 -16.82
CA ALA A 218 -35.77 -41.00 -15.48
C ALA A 218 -36.59 -42.32 -15.38
N ALA A 219 -36.54 -43.00 -14.22
CA ALA A 219 -37.70 -43.48 -13.42
C ALA A 219 -37.30 -44.25 -12.12
N SER A 220 -38.23 -44.19 -11.16
CA SER A 220 -38.39 -44.70 -9.77
C SER A 220 -38.18 -46.20 -9.45
N SER A 221 -37.84 -46.55 -8.19
CA SER A 221 -38.68 -47.26 -7.19
C SER A 221 -37.90 -47.91 -6.01
N ASP A 222 -38.60 -48.07 -4.88
CA ASP A 222 -38.32 -48.60 -3.54
C ASP A 222 -37.46 -49.87 -3.34
N GLY A 223 -36.86 -49.99 -2.13
CA GLY A 223 -36.92 -51.24 -1.34
C GLY A 223 -35.63 -51.85 -0.75
N ASP A 224 -35.41 -51.61 0.55
CA ASP A 224 -34.92 -52.52 1.62
C ASP A 224 -33.60 -53.36 1.49
N PHE A 225 -32.59 -53.03 2.32
CA PHE A 225 -31.82 -54.03 3.09
C PHE A 225 -30.97 -53.40 4.24
N VAL A 226 -31.51 -53.49 5.47
CA VAL A 226 -30.90 -53.86 6.77
C VAL A 226 -29.49 -53.34 7.20
N THR A 227 -29.49 -52.60 8.32
CA THR A 227 -28.38 -52.16 9.22
C THR A 227 -27.86 -53.32 10.10
N PRO A 228 -26.68 -53.27 10.80
CA PRO A 228 -26.55 -52.45 12.02
C PRO A 228 -25.14 -51.89 12.37
N GLU A 229 -25.16 -50.84 13.22
CA GLU A 229 -24.03 -50.30 14.01
C GLU A 229 -23.47 -51.30 15.05
N PRO A 230 -22.42 -50.94 15.82
CA PRO A 230 -22.73 -50.45 17.17
C PRO A 230 -21.96 -49.21 17.66
N HIS A 231 -22.73 -48.20 18.09
CA HIS A 231 -22.77 -47.59 19.44
C HIS A 231 -21.45 -47.35 20.22
N ARG A 232 -21.06 -46.09 20.50
CA ARG A 232 -21.55 -45.12 21.52
C ARG A 232 -21.20 -45.44 22.98
N THR A 233 -20.53 -44.48 23.65
CA THR A 233 -20.92 -43.82 24.93
C THR A 233 -20.00 -42.59 25.14
N ALA A 234 -20.44 -41.33 24.98
CA ALA A 234 -21.25 -40.49 25.86
C ALA A 234 -20.64 -40.20 27.25
N ARG A 235 -20.29 -38.93 27.52
CA ARG A 235 -20.88 -38.11 28.62
C ARG A 235 -20.29 -36.68 28.67
N ARG A 236 -21.14 -35.74 29.08
CA ARG A 236 -20.93 -34.29 29.16
C ARG A 236 -21.29 -33.80 30.58
N HIS A 237 -20.65 -32.69 31.00
CA HIS A 237 -20.96 -31.70 32.07
C HIS A 237 -20.52 -31.99 33.51
N PRO A 238 -20.36 -30.98 34.42
CA PRO A 238 -20.14 -29.51 34.30
C PRO A 238 -19.08 -28.87 35.28
N ASN A 239 -18.71 -27.61 34.99
CA ASN A 239 -18.33 -26.44 35.86
C ASN A 239 -17.57 -26.60 37.21
N THR A 240 -16.38 -25.95 37.39
CA THR A 240 -16.04 -24.90 38.40
C THR A 240 -14.53 -24.59 38.57
N GLN A 241 -14.23 -23.29 38.83
CA GLN A 241 -13.13 -22.67 39.63
C GLN A 241 -11.68 -22.44 39.11
N GLN A 242 -11.37 -21.14 38.95
CA GLN A 242 -10.18 -20.36 39.38
C GLN A 242 -8.79 -21.02 39.58
N ARG A 243 -7.77 -20.53 38.85
CA ARG A 243 -6.47 -19.98 39.35
C ARG A 243 -5.53 -19.60 38.18
N VAL A 244 -5.17 -18.32 38.02
CA VAL A 244 -3.92 -17.63 38.43
C VAL A 244 -2.61 -18.10 37.75
N SER A 245 -2.14 -17.23 36.83
CA SER A 245 -0.78 -16.84 36.41
C SER A 245 0.39 -17.84 36.29
N LYS A 246 1.11 -17.77 35.15
CA LYS A 246 2.57 -17.44 35.09
C LYS A 246 3.03 -17.23 33.63
N LYS A 247 3.66 -16.07 33.39
CA LYS A 247 4.30 -15.66 32.14
C LYS A 247 5.57 -16.49 31.89
N LYS A 248 5.80 -16.91 30.64
CA LYS A 248 7.11 -17.34 30.14
C LYS A 248 7.72 -16.22 29.27
N PRO A 249 9.00 -15.85 29.42
CA PRO A 249 9.65 -14.87 28.56
C PRO A 249 9.99 -15.51 27.20
N ARG A 250 9.68 -14.80 26.11
CA ARG A 250 10.09 -15.14 24.75
C ARG A 250 11.33 -14.32 24.42
N ILE A 251 12.46 -15.00 24.31
CA ILE A 251 13.74 -14.44 23.89
C ILE A 251 13.65 -14.11 22.39
N VAL A 252 13.91 -12.86 22.03
CA VAL A 252 14.00 -12.39 20.64
C VAL A 252 15.48 -12.28 20.29
N PHE A 253 15.92 -13.03 19.29
CA PHE A 253 17.20 -12.83 18.63
C PHE A 253 17.09 -11.56 17.77
N SER A 254 17.90 -10.56 18.10
CA SER A 254 18.16 -9.40 17.24
C SER A 254 19.34 -9.76 16.35
N SER A 255 19.10 -9.94 15.05
CA SER A 255 20.17 -10.00 14.05
C SER A 255 20.33 -8.64 13.39
N ASP A 256 21.60 -8.29 13.30
CA ASP A 256 22.28 -7.09 12.83
C ASP A 256 21.91 -6.72 11.38
N GLU A 257 21.67 -5.42 11.13
CA GLU A 257 21.56 -4.86 9.79
C GLU A 257 22.95 -4.49 9.28
N SER A 258 23.31 -5.05 8.12
CA SER A 258 24.46 -4.62 7.33
C SER A 258 24.10 -3.31 6.63
N SER A 259 24.68 -2.20 7.09
CA SER A 259 24.65 -0.91 6.40
C SER A 259 26.00 -0.68 5.73
N GLU A 260 26.03 -0.80 4.41
CA GLU A 260 27.13 -0.39 3.55
C GLU A 260 26.79 1.00 2.96
N GLU A 261 27.23 2.05 3.66
CA GLU A 261 27.30 3.41 3.12
C GLU A 261 28.76 3.74 2.77
N GLU A 262 29.02 3.92 1.46
CA GLU A 262 30.26 4.49 0.93
C GLU A 262 30.43 5.93 1.44
N LEU A 263 31.45 6.13 2.27
CA LEU A 263 31.90 7.43 2.73
C LEU A 263 32.86 8.05 1.70
N SER A 264 32.37 9.00 0.91
CA SER A 264 33.23 9.93 0.18
C SER A 264 33.67 11.06 1.12
N ALA A 265 34.85 10.92 1.72
CA ALA A 265 35.49 11.97 2.51
C ALA A 265 36.58 12.68 1.69
N GLU A 266 36.30 13.91 1.23
CA GLU A 266 37.33 14.85 0.81
C GLU A 266 38.00 15.46 2.05
N MET A 267 39.32 15.30 2.15
CA MET A 267 40.16 15.89 3.20
C MET A 267 40.64 17.27 2.75
N THR A 268 40.16 18.33 3.39
CA THR A 268 40.83 19.64 3.36
C THR A 268 41.67 19.80 4.61
N GLU A 269 42.95 20.04 4.38
CA GLU A 269 43.99 20.27 5.38
C GLU A 269 43.79 21.64 6.03
N ASP A 270 43.33 21.70 7.28
CA ASP A 270 43.88 22.65 8.24
C ASP A 270 43.37 22.40 9.67
N GLU A 271 44.20 22.82 10.63
CA GLU A 271 43.96 22.90 12.08
C GLU A 271 44.08 21.61 12.91
N THR A 272 45.33 21.31 13.28
CA THR A 272 45.69 20.49 14.45
C THR A 272 45.37 21.17 15.79
N PRO A 273 44.70 20.50 16.75
CA PRO A 273 44.78 20.85 18.16
C PRO A 273 45.73 19.92 18.93
N LYS A 274 46.86 20.47 19.40
CA LYS A 274 47.79 19.86 20.35
C LYS A 274 47.16 19.83 21.75
N LYS A 275 46.56 18.71 22.17
CA LYS A 275 46.37 18.39 23.61
C LYS A 275 46.09 16.91 23.85
N THR A 276 47.14 16.14 24.09
CA THR A 276 47.09 14.74 24.53
C THR A 276 46.74 14.69 26.02
N THR A 277 45.59 14.10 26.36
CA THR A 277 45.27 13.69 27.74
C THR A 277 45.49 12.18 27.88
N PRO A 278 46.16 11.69 28.93
CA PRO A 278 46.50 10.27 29.05
C PRO A 278 45.32 9.47 29.62
N ILE A 279 44.77 8.54 28.84
CA ILE A 279 43.80 7.56 29.34
C ILE A 279 44.57 6.40 30.00
N ARG A 280 44.43 6.32 31.32
CA ARG A 280 44.98 5.26 32.18
C ARG A 280 44.17 3.97 31.97
N ARG A 281 44.75 2.98 31.29
CA ARG A 281 44.16 1.63 31.16
C ARG A 281 44.29 0.86 32.49
N ALA A 282 43.17 0.35 33.01
CA ALA A 282 43.17 -0.63 34.09
C ALA A 282 43.30 -2.05 33.51
N PRO A 283 44.04 -2.98 34.15
CA PRO A 283 44.21 -4.34 33.66
C PRO A 283 42.99 -5.22 33.97
N PRO A 284 42.70 -6.25 33.14
CA PRO A 284 41.59 -7.16 33.38
C PRO A 284 41.88 -8.10 34.56
N ARG A 285 40.86 -8.30 35.41
CA ARG A 285 40.84 -9.28 36.50
C ARG A 285 41.10 -10.69 35.96
N ARG A 286 42.14 -11.34 36.49
CA ARG A 286 42.36 -12.78 36.33
C ARG A 286 41.28 -13.54 37.12
N HIS A 287 40.56 -14.44 36.45
CA HIS A 287 39.92 -15.57 37.12
C HIS A 287 41.02 -16.53 37.60
N ARG A 288 40.91 -17.01 38.84
CA ARG A 288 41.67 -18.13 39.38
C ARG A 288 40.69 -19.18 39.93
N PRO A 289 41.14 -20.44 40.02
CA PRO A 289 40.37 -21.67 39.77
C PRO A 289 39.29 -21.99 40.80
#